data_AF-A0A970S2M3-F1
#
_entry.id   AF-A0A970S2M3-F1
#
_cell.length_a   1.000
_cell.length_b   1.000
_cell.length_c   1.000
_cell.angle_alpha   90.00
_cell.angle_beta   90.00
_cell.angle_gamma   90.00
#
_symmetry.space_group_name_H-M   'P 1'
#
loop_
_entity.id
_entity.type
_entity.pdbx_description
1 polymer ?
#
loop_
_entity_poly.entity_id
_entity_poly.type
_entity_poly.pdbx_seq_one_letter_code
_entity_poly.pdbx_strand_id
1 'polypeptide(L)'
;LYNMGIIRQTILVPQQTGTIKIEPFELECFVNIPSRRSRSVFDDFFGDGFFGSYETLSRKLVSPPMEVKVKPFPVSPPPGYTGAVGKFSVSANLDKATVKTNEPVNLKVVIKGNGNLKLIDLPSFRFPADLEVYDPKVKDQIEAGLKGISGSKTFDYLIIPRFPGSFEIPSWSFTWFDPSAGEFRTFTTNPMVIEVERGENDSEATVMSAPGRENIRFLGQDVRFIKTETPRIRPTGNSIYGSKGFIFSYIIALLIFVLGILMLHHRFKSQADQEGSRYRRASSVIRKRLAKTRSHLAKQEHELALESLIKAIWGYLGDKLNMDQTMLNRENIREMLEGKNMSPETILDLEQLLDNIEFLRYAPGQSVADYDTLVTKASDLIMKIEKSYRSS
;
A
#
# COMPACT_ATOMS: atom_id res chain seq x y z
N LEU A 1 22.37 -11.05 21.34
CA LEU A 1 22.28 -9.63 20.92
C LEU A 1 20.90 -9.43 20.31
N TYR A 2 20.17 -8.37 20.69
CA TYR A 2 18.94 -7.98 20.02
C TYR A 2 19.25 -6.89 19.00
N ASN A 3 18.70 -7.00 17.78
CA ASN A 3 18.75 -5.92 16.80
C ASN A 3 17.60 -4.96 17.11
N MET A 4 17.91 -3.71 17.41
CA MET A 4 16.90 -2.65 17.58
C MET A 4 16.95 -1.68 16.41
N GLY A 5 15.78 -1.27 15.92
CA GLY A 5 15.63 -0.29 14.85
C GLY A 5 14.45 0.65 15.16
N ILE A 6 14.58 1.92 14.76
CA ILE A 6 13.52 2.92 14.91
C ILE A 6 12.58 2.80 13.72
N ILE A 7 11.32 2.42 13.97
CA ILE A 7 10.30 2.28 12.92
C ILE A 7 9.72 3.63 12.52
N ARG A 8 9.43 4.51 13.49
CA ARG A 8 8.83 5.83 13.24
C ARG A 8 9.12 6.80 14.38
N GLN A 9 9.37 8.06 14.02
CA GLN A 9 9.39 9.20 14.95
C GLN A 9 8.42 10.27 14.46
N THR A 10 7.72 10.92 15.38
CA THR A 10 6.71 11.94 15.05
C THR A 10 6.71 13.01 16.13
N ILE A 11 6.61 14.28 15.72
CA ILE A 11 6.45 15.41 16.64
C ILE A 11 4.95 15.69 16.77
N LEU A 12 4.48 15.77 18.00
CA LEU A 12 3.10 16.11 18.31
C LEU A 12 3.01 17.57 18.74
N VAL A 13 2.12 18.32 18.09
CA VAL A 13 1.81 19.71 18.44
C VAL A 13 0.38 19.73 18.98
N PRO A 14 0.19 19.98 20.28
CA PRO A 14 -1.15 20.03 20.85
C PRO A 14 -1.90 21.27 20.37
N GLN A 15 -3.15 21.10 19.95
CA GLN A 15 -4.05 22.19 19.56
C GLN A 15 -5.15 22.46 20.58
N GLN A 16 -5.37 21.53 21.51
CA GLN A 16 -6.40 21.61 22.54
C GLN A 16 -5.82 21.23 23.91
N THR A 17 -6.41 21.80 24.96
CA THR A 17 -6.03 21.52 26.35
C THR A 17 -6.72 20.26 26.87
N GLY A 18 -6.14 19.62 27.89
CA GLY A 18 -6.69 18.41 28.51
C GLY A 18 -5.82 17.18 28.28
N THR A 19 -6.34 16.02 28.68
CA THR A 19 -5.64 14.74 28.50
C THR A 19 -5.95 14.17 27.14
N ILE A 20 -4.95 14.13 26.26
CA ILE A 20 -5.07 13.57 24.92
C ILE A 20 -4.51 12.15 24.95
N LYS A 21 -5.34 11.18 24.63
CA LYS A 21 -4.93 9.78 24.49
C LYS A 21 -4.39 9.55 23.07
N ILE A 22 -3.17 9.07 22.98
CA ILE A 22 -2.53 8.59 21.75
C ILE A 22 -2.81 7.09 21.67
N GLU A 23 -3.55 6.71 20.64
CA GLU A 23 -3.89 5.31 20.41
C GLU A 23 -2.63 4.48 20.09
N PRO A 24 -2.62 3.19 20.48
CA PRO A 24 -1.56 2.26 20.15
C PRO A 24 -1.13 2.29 18.69
N PHE A 25 0.18 2.25 18.45
CA PHE A 25 0.73 1.99 17.13
C PHE A 25 0.72 0.47 16.89
N GLU A 26 0.04 0.05 15.84
CA GLU A 26 -0.03 -1.35 15.43
C GLU A 26 0.84 -1.60 14.21
N LEU A 27 1.61 -2.69 14.24
CA LEU A 27 2.45 -3.13 13.13
C LEU A 27 2.27 -4.63 12.93
N GLU A 28 1.98 -5.05 11.71
CA GLU A 28 1.96 -6.46 11.34
C GLU A 28 3.32 -6.86 10.76
N CYS A 29 3.99 -7.80 11.42
CA CYS A 29 5.29 -8.30 11.02
C CYS A 29 5.17 -9.75 10.54
N PHE A 30 5.77 -10.06 9.40
CA PHE A 30 5.85 -11.42 8.88
C PHE A 30 7.23 -12.00 9.20
N VAL A 31 7.28 -13.07 9.99
CA VAL A 31 8.53 -13.74 10.38
C VAL A 31 8.54 -15.14 9.82
N ASN A 32 9.58 -15.47 9.07
CA ASN A 32 9.80 -16.81 8.54
C ASN A 32 10.53 -17.64 9.59
N ILE A 33 9.85 -18.64 10.16
CA ILE A 33 10.49 -19.60 11.08
C ILE A 33 10.68 -20.95 10.37
N PRO A 34 11.79 -21.67 10.64
CA PRO A 34 11.95 -23.03 10.13
C PRO A 34 10.88 -23.92 10.77
N SER A 35 10.09 -24.61 9.95
CA SER A 35 9.03 -25.48 10.45
C SER A 35 9.63 -26.69 11.16
N ARG A 36 9.35 -26.85 12.45
CA ARG A 36 9.66 -28.06 13.23
C ARG A 36 8.52 -29.08 13.08
N ARG A 37 8.25 -29.54 11.86
CA ARG A 37 7.47 -30.79 11.72
C ARG A 37 8.30 -31.94 12.25
N SER A 38 7.63 -32.86 12.96
CA SER A 38 8.21 -34.10 13.46
C SER A 38 8.97 -34.79 12.33
N ARG A 39 10.27 -35.04 12.53
CA ARG A 39 11.09 -35.82 11.58
C ARG A 39 10.46 -37.20 11.46
N SER A 40 9.66 -37.40 10.43
CA SER A 40 9.33 -38.75 9.99
C SER A 40 10.59 -39.28 9.31
N VAL A 41 10.89 -40.55 9.51
CA VAL A 41 12.04 -41.24 8.89
C VAL A 41 12.03 -41.14 7.35
N PHE A 42 10.86 -40.82 6.77
CA PHE A 42 10.67 -40.59 5.35
C PHE A 42 11.13 -39.20 4.86
N ASP A 43 11.13 -38.17 5.73
CA ASP A 43 11.60 -36.81 5.40
C ASP A 43 13.13 -36.75 5.26
N ASP A 44 13.86 -37.52 6.08
CA ASP A 44 15.33 -37.63 6.04
C ASP A 44 15.83 -38.33 4.75
N PHE A 45 14.97 -39.13 4.08
CA PHE A 45 15.37 -39.90 2.89
C PHE A 45 15.18 -39.14 1.56
N PHE A 46 14.31 -38.13 1.51
CA PHE A 46 13.95 -37.41 0.27
C PHE A 46 14.15 -35.89 0.31
N GLY A 47 14.48 -35.30 1.47
CA GLY A 47 14.37 -33.85 1.69
C GLY A 47 15.66 -33.07 1.97
N ASP A 48 16.83 -33.71 2.05
CA ASP A 48 18.02 -33.01 2.55
C ASP A 48 18.74 -32.22 1.43
N GLY A 49 18.46 -30.91 1.36
CA GLY A 49 19.43 -29.96 0.80
C GLY A 49 18.93 -28.71 0.06
N PHE A 50 17.68 -28.63 -0.41
CA PHE A 50 17.27 -27.51 -1.31
C PHE A 50 16.02 -26.72 -0.88
N PHE A 51 15.09 -27.29 -0.13
CA PHE A 51 13.82 -26.66 0.23
C PHE A 51 13.56 -26.73 1.73
N GLY A 52 14.29 -25.92 2.51
CA GLY A 52 13.90 -25.69 3.90
C GLY A 52 12.49 -25.13 3.94
N SER A 53 11.55 -25.85 4.57
CA SER A 53 10.19 -25.35 4.75
C SER A 53 10.21 -24.22 5.80
N TYR A 54 10.07 -22.99 5.33
CA TYR A 54 9.84 -21.85 6.19
C TYR A 54 8.34 -21.62 6.30
N GLU A 55 7.85 -21.52 7.52
CA GLU A 55 6.48 -21.09 7.78
C GLU A 55 6.51 -19.58 8.05
N THR A 56 5.77 -18.80 7.26
CA THR A 56 5.60 -17.37 7.47
C THR A 56 4.53 -17.15 8.53
N LEU A 57 4.93 -16.78 9.74
CA LEU A 57 4.01 -16.39 10.80
C LEU A 57 3.76 -14.88 10.74
N SER A 58 2.48 -14.50 10.69
CA SER A 58 2.08 -13.12 10.99
C SER A 58 2.07 -12.89 12.49
N ARG A 59 2.74 -11.82 12.93
CA ARG A 59 2.74 -11.34 14.31
C ARG A 59 2.34 -9.87 14.31
N LYS A 60 1.18 -9.60 14.91
CA LYS A 60 0.74 -8.25 15.22
C LYS A 60 1.47 -7.75 16.47
N LEU A 61 2.24 -6.67 16.31
CA LEU A 61 2.86 -5.91 17.38
C LEU A 61 2.00 -4.69 17.67
N VAL A 62 1.71 -4.44 18.94
CA VAL A 62 0.89 -3.32 19.40
C VAL A 62 1.67 -2.57 20.47
N SER A 63 1.88 -1.27 20.29
CA SER A 63 2.52 -0.46 21.32
C SER A 63 1.55 -0.20 22.48
N PRO A 64 2.05 0.09 23.70
CA PRO A 64 1.18 0.63 24.75
C PRO A 64 0.51 1.94 24.30
N PRO A 65 -0.73 2.22 24.71
CA PRO A 65 -1.32 3.55 24.56
C PRO A 65 -0.54 4.55 25.41
N MET A 66 -0.53 5.82 24.99
CA MET A 66 0.15 6.89 25.73
C MET A 66 -0.79 8.06 25.96
N GLU A 67 -0.82 8.61 27.17
CA GLU A 67 -1.59 9.81 27.48
C GLU A 67 -0.67 11.03 27.58
N VAL A 68 -1.07 12.12 26.92
CA VAL A 68 -0.36 13.40 26.95
C VAL A 68 -1.27 14.43 27.60
N LYS A 69 -0.87 14.93 28.78
CA LYS A 69 -1.60 15.98 29.49
C LYS A 69 -1.16 17.37 29.00
N VAL A 70 -1.99 18.00 28.17
CA VAL A 70 -1.78 19.37 27.69
C VAL A 70 -2.32 20.35 28.71
N LYS A 71 -1.43 21.17 29.27
CA LYS A 71 -1.79 22.20 30.25
C LYS A 71 -2.56 23.34 29.59
N PRO A 72 -3.55 23.94 30.27
CA PRO A 72 -4.13 25.21 29.83
C PRO A 72 -3.09 26.33 29.93
N PHE A 73 -3.35 27.44 29.23
CA PHE A 73 -2.55 28.64 29.40
C PHE A 73 -2.70 29.17 30.84
N PRO A 74 -1.63 29.69 31.46
CA PRO A 74 -1.67 30.24 32.82
C PRO A 74 -2.47 31.54 32.92
N VAL A 75 -2.61 32.25 31.79
CA VAL A 75 -3.42 33.47 31.62
C VAL A 75 -4.27 33.33 30.36
N SER A 76 -5.41 34.02 30.31
CA SER A 76 -6.25 34.03 29.11
C SER A 76 -5.49 34.57 27.90
N PRO A 77 -5.63 33.95 26.71
CA PRO A 77 -4.96 34.44 25.52
C PRO A 77 -5.35 35.89 25.19
N PRO A 78 -4.37 36.77 24.89
CA PRO A 78 -4.65 38.15 24.53
C PRO A 78 -5.36 38.25 23.17
N PRO A 79 -6.05 39.37 22.90
CA PRO A 79 -6.63 39.63 21.58
C PRO A 79 -5.58 39.52 20.47
N GLY A 80 -5.93 38.87 19.36
CA GLY A 80 -5.02 38.67 18.23
C GLY A 80 -4.06 37.49 18.36
N TYR A 81 -4.17 36.66 19.41
CA TYR A 81 -3.46 35.38 19.47
C TYR A 81 -4.05 34.37 18.48
N THR A 82 -3.21 33.86 17.57
CA THR A 82 -3.61 32.95 16.48
C THR A 82 -3.14 31.50 16.68
N GLY A 83 -2.65 31.14 17.87
CA GLY A 83 -2.23 29.76 18.16
C GLY A 83 -0.73 29.48 18.02
N ALA A 84 0.10 30.50 17.84
CA ALA A 84 1.56 30.34 17.79
C ALA A 84 2.16 30.00 19.17
N VAL A 85 2.84 28.86 19.27
CA VAL A 85 3.46 28.36 20.51
C VAL A 85 4.91 27.99 20.26
N GLY A 86 5.82 28.59 21.02
CA GLY A 86 7.24 28.34 20.91
C GLY A 86 8.10 29.52 21.32
N LYS A 87 9.39 29.43 21.02
CA LYS A 87 10.34 30.52 21.20
C LYS A 87 10.66 31.11 19.84
N PHE A 88 10.09 32.27 19.54
CA PHE A 88 10.24 32.95 18.26
C PHE A 88 10.98 34.28 18.38
N SER A 89 11.65 34.64 17.29
CA SER A 89 12.16 35.96 16.97
C SER A 89 11.49 36.40 15.68
N VAL A 90 10.95 37.62 15.69
CA VAL A 90 10.14 38.16 14.59
C VAL A 90 10.75 39.46 14.12
N SER A 91 10.79 39.66 12.81
CA SER A 91 11.19 40.91 12.17
C SER A 91 10.29 41.19 10.97
N ALA A 92 9.93 42.45 10.75
CA ALA A 92 9.21 42.91 9.57
C ALA A 92 9.87 44.18 9.05
N ASN A 93 10.29 44.20 7.79
CA ASN A 93 11.00 45.33 7.19
C ASN A 93 10.59 45.52 5.72
N LEU A 94 10.51 46.78 5.30
CA LEU A 94 10.46 47.15 3.89
C LEU A 94 11.86 47.07 3.28
N ASP A 95 11.97 46.61 2.02
CA ASP A 95 13.23 46.64 1.28
C ASP A 95 13.60 48.06 0.82
N LYS A 96 12.61 48.92 0.58
CA LYS A 96 12.75 50.32 0.19
C LYS A 96 11.72 51.19 0.92
N ALA A 97 12.17 52.34 1.42
CA ALA A 97 11.30 53.35 2.03
C ALA A 97 10.86 54.44 1.03
N THR A 98 11.63 54.64 -0.05
CA THR A 98 11.35 55.64 -1.08
C THR A 98 11.44 54.98 -2.44
N VAL A 99 10.39 55.15 -3.27
CA VAL A 99 10.26 54.54 -4.60
C VAL A 99 9.54 55.48 -5.56
N LYS A 100 9.61 55.23 -6.86
CA LYS A 100 8.78 55.94 -7.85
C LYS A 100 7.44 55.25 -8.06
N THR A 101 6.47 55.94 -8.67
CA THR A 101 5.20 55.31 -9.08
C THR A 101 5.44 54.09 -9.97
N ASN A 102 4.66 53.04 -9.73
CA ASN A 102 4.77 51.71 -10.36
C ASN A 102 6.05 50.92 -10.03
N GLU A 103 6.94 51.43 -9.18
CA GLU A 103 8.10 50.69 -8.72
C GLU A 103 7.73 49.77 -7.54
N PRO A 104 8.03 48.47 -7.60
CA PRO A 104 7.65 47.54 -6.54
C PRO A 104 8.47 47.72 -5.27
N VAL A 105 7.79 47.58 -4.13
CA VAL A 105 8.34 47.51 -2.76
C VAL A 105 7.98 46.15 -2.17
N ASN A 106 8.93 45.53 -1.49
CA ASN A 106 8.70 44.28 -0.78
C ASN A 106 8.67 44.50 0.73
N LEU A 107 7.58 44.07 1.38
CA LEU A 107 7.51 43.95 2.83
C LEU A 107 7.84 42.52 3.23
N LYS A 108 8.98 42.33 3.92
CA LYS A 108 9.48 41.03 4.33
C LYS A 108 9.25 40.81 5.82
N VAL A 109 8.43 39.81 6.15
CA VAL A 109 8.22 39.33 7.53
C VAL A 109 8.94 38.00 7.72
N VAL A 110 9.81 37.91 8.71
CA VAL A 110 10.56 36.70 9.06
C VAL A 110 10.22 36.29 10.49
N ILE A 111 9.72 35.08 10.66
CA ILE A 111 9.49 34.45 11.96
C ILE A 111 10.43 33.27 12.08
N LYS A 112 11.38 33.33 13.02
CA LYS A 112 12.42 32.31 13.22
C LYS A 112 12.38 31.78 14.65
N GLY A 113 12.54 30.48 14.84
CA GLY A 113 12.60 29.92 16.19
C GLY A 113 12.37 28.42 16.28
N ASN A 114 11.99 27.98 17.48
CA ASN A 114 11.57 26.60 17.77
C ASN A 114 10.13 26.62 18.26
N GLY A 115 9.26 25.86 17.61
CA GLY A 115 7.83 25.78 17.93
C GLY A 115 6.99 25.34 16.75
N ASN A 116 5.70 25.60 16.80
CA ASN A 116 4.75 25.20 15.76
C ASN A 116 4.75 26.10 14.51
N LEU A 117 5.93 26.42 13.95
CA LEU A 117 6.12 27.33 12.81
C LEU A 117 5.19 27.05 11.62
N LYS A 118 4.90 25.78 11.35
CA LYS A 118 4.01 25.36 10.24
C LYS A 118 2.57 25.85 10.39
N LEU A 119 2.11 26.01 11.64
CA LEU A 119 0.73 26.42 11.97
C LEU A 119 0.58 27.95 12.05
N ILE A 120 1.65 28.71 11.81
CA ILE A 120 1.57 30.17 11.83
C ILE A 120 0.88 30.65 10.56
N ASP A 121 -0.25 31.33 10.73
CA ASP A 121 -1.02 31.94 9.65
C ASP A 121 -0.30 33.11 8.99
N LEU A 122 -0.85 33.53 7.85
CA LEU A 122 -0.37 34.69 7.11
C LEU A 122 -0.54 35.97 7.93
N PRO A 123 0.49 36.84 8.06
CA PRO A 123 0.33 38.16 8.66
C PRO A 123 -0.73 39.02 7.95
N SER A 124 -1.68 39.56 8.70
CA SER A 124 -2.73 40.45 8.17
C SER A 124 -2.37 41.92 8.40
N PHE A 125 -1.72 42.53 7.43
CA PHE A 125 -1.48 43.98 7.41
C PHE A 125 -2.70 44.73 6.84
N ARG A 126 -2.93 45.94 7.32
CA ARG A 126 -3.91 46.87 6.74
C ARG A 126 -3.20 47.81 5.79
N PHE A 127 -3.35 47.60 4.50
CA PHE A 127 -2.73 48.46 3.49
C PHE A 127 -3.69 49.58 3.06
N PRO A 128 -3.18 50.80 2.78
CA PRO A 128 -3.95 51.85 2.12
C PRO A 128 -4.52 51.39 0.78
N ALA A 129 -5.72 51.88 0.42
CA ALA A 129 -6.43 51.45 -0.80
C ALA A 129 -5.69 51.81 -2.11
N ASP A 130 -4.81 52.80 -2.05
CA ASP A 130 -4.01 53.28 -3.18
C ASP A 130 -2.76 52.43 -3.46
N LEU A 131 -2.46 51.46 -2.58
CA LEU A 131 -1.42 50.47 -2.77
C LEU A 131 -2.02 49.18 -3.34
N GLU A 132 -1.52 48.74 -4.49
CA GLU A 132 -1.86 47.44 -5.05
C GLU A 132 -0.98 46.37 -4.38
N VAL A 133 -1.59 45.50 -3.58
CA VAL A 133 -0.87 44.49 -2.80
C VAL A 133 -1.22 43.10 -3.30
N TYR A 134 -0.19 42.29 -3.53
CA TYR A 134 -0.33 40.90 -3.95
C TYR A 134 -0.23 39.96 -2.74
N ASP A 135 -0.77 38.76 -2.90
CA ASP A 135 -0.58 37.69 -1.92
C ASP A 135 0.91 37.41 -1.72
N PRO A 136 1.38 37.29 -0.46
CA PRO A 136 2.79 37.16 -0.18
C PRO A 136 3.33 35.80 -0.62
N LYS A 137 4.57 35.82 -1.07
CA LYS A 137 5.32 34.59 -1.29
C LYS A 137 5.77 34.02 0.07
N VAL A 138 5.35 32.80 0.35
CA VAL A 138 5.71 32.09 1.59
C VAL A 138 6.93 31.19 1.35
N LYS A 139 7.96 31.31 2.19
CA LYS A 139 9.14 30.45 2.19
C LYS A 139 9.32 29.80 3.56
N ASP A 140 9.22 28.48 3.58
CA ASP A 140 9.43 27.66 4.77
C ASP A 140 10.81 27.01 4.73
N GLN A 141 11.63 27.27 5.75
CA GLN A 141 12.90 26.58 6.00
C GLN A 141 12.80 25.94 7.38
N ILE A 142 12.08 24.83 7.46
CA ILE A 142 11.69 24.19 8.72
C ILE A 142 12.25 22.77 8.76
N GLU A 143 12.94 22.45 9.85
CA GLU A 143 13.51 21.14 10.14
C GLU A 143 12.83 20.55 11.38
N ALA A 144 12.54 19.24 11.32
CA ALA A 144 11.99 18.48 12.43
C ALA A 144 13.08 17.56 12.98
N GLY A 145 13.33 17.63 14.29
CA GLY A 145 14.32 16.80 14.96
C GLY A 145 13.90 16.42 16.38
N LEU A 146 14.80 15.74 17.10
CA LEU A 146 14.57 15.29 18.48
C LEU A 146 14.26 16.44 19.45
N LYS A 147 14.69 17.66 19.13
CA LYS A 147 14.48 18.87 19.94
C LYS A 147 13.24 19.68 19.54
N GLY A 148 12.38 19.11 18.69
CA GLY A 148 11.18 19.77 18.18
C GLY A 148 11.33 20.28 16.74
N ILE A 149 10.48 21.24 16.39
CA ILE A 149 10.41 21.85 15.06
C ILE A 149 11.13 23.19 15.12
N SER A 150 12.21 23.36 14.37
CA SER A 150 12.99 24.59 14.34
C SER A 150 13.20 25.08 12.91
N GLY A 151 13.35 26.39 12.75
CA GLY A 151 13.58 26.97 11.43
C GLY A 151 13.12 28.41 11.31
N SER A 152 12.77 28.80 10.08
CA SER A 152 12.17 30.09 9.75
C SER A 152 11.03 29.96 8.76
N LYS A 153 10.04 30.83 8.92
CA LYS A 153 8.95 31.08 7.98
C LYS A 153 9.02 32.54 7.54
N THR A 154 9.15 32.77 6.23
CA THR A 154 9.27 34.10 5.64
C THR A 154 8.07 34.38 4.76
N PHE A 155 7.49 35.57 4.91
CA PHE A 155 6.41 36.11 4.09
C PHE A 155 6.94 37.34 3.37
N ASP A 156 6.80 37.36 2.04
CA ASP A 156 7.31 38.43 1.19
C ASP A 156 6.15 39.05 0.41
N TYR A 157 5.65 40.21 0.84
CA TYR A 157 4.52 40.91 0.22
C TYR A 157 5.04 41.85 -0.87
N LEU A 158 4.52 41.69 -2.08
CA LEU A 158 4.79 42.60 -3.19
C LEU A 158 3.74 43.72 -3.19
N ILE A 159 4.22 44.96 -3.06
CA ILE A 159 3.40 46.18 -2.98
C ILE A 159 3.78 47.06 -4.16
N ILE A 160 2.78 47.52 -4.92
CA ILE A 160 2.97 48.42 -6.06
C ILE A 160 2.18 49.72 -5.82
N PRO A 161 2.85 50.85 -5.58
CA PRO A 161 2.19 52.14 -5.46
C PRO A 161 1.80 52.69 -6.84
N ARG A 162 0.53 53.06 -7.01
CA ARG A 162 0.00 53.58 -8.29
C ARG A 162 -0.02 55.10 -8.37
N PHE A 163 0.04 55.79 -7.25
CA PHE A 163 -0.03 57.25 -7.16
C PHE A 163 1.16 57.80 -6.36
N PRO A 164 1.65 59.02 -6.67
CA PRO A 164 2.68 59.66 -5.86
C PRO A 164 2.09 60.16 -4.54
N GLY A 165 2.88 60.13 -3.47
CA GLY A 165 2.46 60.52 -2.12
C GLY A 165 3.13 59.71 -1.02
N SER A 166 2.75 60.01 0.22
CA SER A 166 3.23 59.29 1.41
C SER A 166 2.15 58.31 1.87
N PHE A 167 2.47 57.02 1.87
CA PHE A 167 1.55 55.95 2.29
C PHE A 167 2.03 55.32 3.60
N GLU A 168 1.18 55.37 4.62
CA GLU A 168 1.47 54.74 5.91
C GLU A 168 0.82 53.35 6.00
N ILE A 169 1.63 52.34 6.28
CA ILE A 169 1.21 51.00 6.70
C ILE A 169 1.17 51.00 8.23
N PRO A 170 -0.03 50.88 8.85
CA PRO A 170 -0.17 50.87 10.31
C PRO A 170 0.60 49.73 10.97
N SER A 171 0.88 49.90 12.27
CA SER A 171 1.48 48.87 13.11
C SER A 171 0.73 47.53 13.03
N TRP A 172 1.51 46.46 12.90
CA TRP A 172 1.05 45.08 12.98
C TRP A 172 1.64 44.41 14.21
N SER A 173 0.81 43.61 14.89
CA SER A 173 1.20 42.88 16.10
C SER A 173 1.10 41.37 15.88
N PHE A 174 2.10 40.63 16.34
CA PHE A 174 2.13 39.18 16.36
C PHE A 174 2.35 38.67 17.77
N THR A 175 1.43 37.87 18.28
CA THR A 175 1.46 37.33 19.64
C THR A 175 1.63 35.81 19.63
N TRP A 176 2.57 35.31 20.44
CA TRP A 176 2.81 33.88 20.63
C TRP A 176 2.95 33.54 22.12
N PHE A 177 2.73 32.28 22.47
CA PHE A 177 2.99 31.77 23.82
C PHE A 177 4.39 31.18 23.90
N ASP A 178 5.24 31.69 24.80
CA ASP A 178 6.56 31.11 25.08
C ASP A 178 6.43 30.09 26.23
N PRO A 179 6.47 28.77 25.95
CA PRO A 179 6.31 27.75 26.98
C PRO A 179 7.47 27.69 27.97
N SER A 180 8.64 28.26 27.62
CA SER A 180 9.81 28.28 28.51
C SER A 180 9.66 29.37 29.57
N ALA A 181 9.08 30.51 29.19
CA ALA A 181 8.80 31.63 30.09
C ALA A 181 7.41 31.54 30.74
N GLY A 182 6.50 30.75 30.18
CA GLY A 182 5.13 30.60 30.68
C GLY A 182 4.25 31.84 30.44
N GLU A 183 4.61 32.68 29.48
CA GLU A 183 3.96 33.97 29.22
C GLU A 183 3.68 34.17 27.73
N PHE A 184 2.74 35.07 27.42
CA PHE A 184 2.53 35.54 26.05
C PHE A 184 3.53 36.65 25.73
N ARG A 185 4.11 36.58 24.53
CA ARG A 185 5.00 37.61 24.00
C ARG A 185 4.39 38.19 22.73
N THR A 186 4.50 39.51 22.58
CA THR A 186 3.97 40.24 21.44
C THR A 186 5.09 41.03 20.78
N PHE A 187 5.26 40.82 19.48
CA PHE A 187 6.07 41.67 18.63
C PHE A 187 5.15 42.67 17.94
N THR A 188 5.47 43.95 17.98
CA THR A 188 4.70 45.00 17.29
C THR A 188 5.66 45.77 16.39
N THR A 189 5.26 45.97 15.14
CA THR A 189 6.01 46.82 14.21
C THR A 189 5.72 48.28 14.48
N ASN A 190 6.70 49.14 14.23
CA ASN A 190 6.40 50.57 14.06
C ASN A 190 5.56 50.74 12.78
N PRO A 191 4.77 51.83 12.67
CA PRO A 191 4.17 52.22 11.40
C PRO A 191 5.27 52.39 10.36
N MET A 192 5.03 51.90 9.15
CA MET A 192 5.99 51.92 8.06
C MET A 192 5.50 52.87 6.98
N VAL A 193 6.29 53.86 6.62
CA VAL A 193 5.94 54.87 5.61
C VAL A 193 6.67 54.55 4.31
N ILE A 194 5.92 54.55 3.20
CA ILE A 194 6.44 54.45 1.84
C ILE A 194 6.26 55.81 1.17
N GLU A 195 7.37 56.47 0.86
CA GLU A 195 7.38 57.73 0.11
C GLU A 195 7.46 57.43 -1.39
N VAL A 196 6.45 57.89 -2.15
CA VAL A 196 6.33 57.61 -3.57
C VAL A 196 6.53 58.88 -4.39
N GLU A 197 7.66 58.95 -5.07
CA GLU A 197 7.99 60.01 -6.02
C GLU A 197 7.28 59.80 -7.36
N ARG A 198 7.09 60.87 -8.13
CA ARG A 198 6.53 60.78 -9.49
C ARG A 198 7.47 60.00 -10.41
N GLY A 199 6.92 59.02 -11.12
CA GLY A 199 7.63 58.24 -12.13
C GLY A 199 7.73 58.97 -13.48
N GLU A 200 8.67 58.54 -14.34
CA GLU A 200 8.93 59.18 -15.64
C GLU A 200 7.73 59.11 -16.62
N ASN A 201 6.77 58.22 -16.37
CA ASN A 201 5.56 58.06 -17.18
C ASN A 201 4.31 58.76 -16.59
N ASP A 202 4.44 59.49 -15.47
CA ASP A 202 3.36 60.32 -14.92
C ASP A 202 3.23 61.61 -15.75
N SER A 203 2.68 61.46 -16.96
CA SER A 203 2.34 62.60 -17.82
C SER A 203 1.24 63.42 -17.13
N GLU A 204 1.57 64.68 -16.83
CA GLU A 204 0.75 65.78 -16.31
C GLU A 204 -0.77 65.52 -16.16
N ALA A 205 -1.16 64.94 -15.02
CA ALA A 205 -2.47 65.24 -14.45
C ALA A 205 -2.30 66.45 -13.54
N THR A 206 -2.48 67.64 -14.13
CA THR A 206 -2.50 68.93 -13.44
C THR A 206 -3.47 68.88 -12.26
N VAL A 207 -2.92 69.06 -11.06
CA VAL A 207 -3.70 69.36 -9.85
C VAL A 207 -4.25 70.77 -10.01
N MET A 208 -5.53 70.89 -10.39
CA MET A 208 -6.29 72.12 -10.20
C MET A 208 -7.30 71.90 -9.06
N SER A 209 -7.05 72.59 -7.96
CA SER A 209 -8.06 72.84 -6.93
C SER A 209 -9.22 73.63 -7.51
N ALA A 210 -10.44 73.10 -7.40
CA ALA A 210 -11.67 73.89 -7.31
C ALA A 210 -12.72 73.07 -6.52
N PRO A 211 -13.40 73.67 -5.52
CA PRO A 211 -14.28 72.93 -4.62
C PRO A 211 -15.69 72.77 -5.22
N GLY A 212 -16.30 71.63 -4.94
CA GLY A 212 -17.75 71.45 -5.05
C GLY A 212 -18.23 70.87 -6.37
N ARG A 213 -18.44 69.55 -6.37
CA ARG A 213 -19.74 68.89 -6.54
C ARG A 213 -19.51 67.40 -6.68
N GLU A 214 -20.13 66.64 -5.79
CA GLU A 214 -20.40 65.23 -6.01
C GLU A 214 -21.09 65.07 -7.37
N ASN A 215 -20.44 64.34 -8.27
CA ASN A 215 -21.10 63.70 -9.39
C ASN A 215 -20.60 62.26 -9.41
N ILE A 216 -21.46 61.39 -8.89
CA ILE A 216 -21.44 59.95 -9.07
C ILE A 216 -21.39 59.70 -10.58
N ARG A 217 -20.20 59.39 -11.09
CA ARG A 217 -20.01 59.03 -12.48
C ARG A 217 -20.22 57.52 -12.60
N PHE A 218 -21.38 57.19 -13.13
CA PHE A 218 -21.83 55.83 -13.41
C PHE A 218 -20.75 55.01 -14.11
N LEU A 219 -20.56 53.82 -13.56
CA LEU A 219 -19.91 52.67 -14.15
C LEU A 219 -20.52 52.40 -15.54
N GLY A 220 -19.72 52.50 -16.60
CA GLY A 220 -20.18 52.19 -17.94
C GLY A 220 -19.21 52.63 -19.04
N GLN A 221 -18.52 51.64 -19.61
CA GLN A 221 -17.75 51.67 -20.86
C GLN A 221 -16.34 52.28 -20.80
N ASP A 222 -15.36 51.45 -20.48
CA ASP A 222 -14.11 51.44 -21.27
C ASP A 222 -13.45 50.04 -21.21
N VAL A 223 -14.12 49.05 -21.79
CA VAL A 223 -13.42 47.85 -22.25
C VAL A 223 -12.88 48.21 -23.62
N ARG A 224 -11.65 48.75 -23.67
CA ARG A 224 -10.93 48.91 -24.93
C ARG A 224 -10.89 47.57 -25.65
N PHE A 225 -11.13 47.58 -26.96
CA PHE A 225 -10.98 46.40 -27.81
C PHE A 225 -9.52 45.90 -27.71
N ILE A 226 -9.31 44.83 -26.95
CA ILE A 226 -8.05 44.11 -26.96
C ILE A 226 -8.03 43.30 -28.27
N LYS A 227 -7.29 43.81 -29.26
CA LYS A 227 -6.94 43.19 -30.56
C LYS A 227 -8.06 43.13 -31.61
N THR A 228 -7.97 44.03 -32.59
CA THR A 228 -8.75 44.05 -33.84
C THR A 228 -8.08 43.27 -34.97
N GLU A 229 -7.20 42.33 -34.65
CA GLU A 229 -6.68 41.36 -35.61
C GLU A 229 -7.16 39.99 -35.20
N THR A 230 -7.78 39.25 -36.13
CA THR A 230 -8.09 37.83 -35.93
C THR A 230 -6.78 37.12 -35.56
N PRO A 231 -6.62 36.62 -34.34
CA PRO A 231 -5.41 35.91 -33.98
C PRO A 231 -5.34 34.69 -34.92
N ARG A 232 -4.20 34.49 -35.60
CA ARG A 232 -3.91 33.18 -36.20
C ARG A 232 -3.70 32.21 -35.05
N ILE A 233 -4.81 31.65 -34.57
CA ILE A 233 -4.85 30.61 -33.56
C ILE A 233 -4.08 29.42 -34.14
N ARG A 234 -2.82 29.25 -33.72
CA ARG A 234 -2.17 27.96 -33.87
C ARG A 234 -2.78 27.06 -32.79
N PRO A 235 -3.39 25.92 -33.15
CA PRO A 235 -3.94 25.02 -32.17
C PRO A 235 -2.85 24.64 -31.19
N THR A 236 -3.02 25.05 -29.94
CA THR A 236 -2.21 24.60 -28.81
C THR A 236 -2.31 23.08 -28.75
N GLY A 237 -1.15 22.45 -28.57
CA GLY A 237 -0.89 21.04 -28.85
C GLY A 237 -1.96 20.07 -28.35
N ASN A 238 -2.18 19.04 -29.19
CA ASN A 238 -3.06 17.89 -28.99
C ASN A 238 -3.36 17.59 -27.52
N SER A 239 -4.54 18.01 -27.06
CA SER A 239 -5.13 17.47 -25.84
C SER A 239 -5.26 15.97 -26.03
N ILE A 240 -4.69 15.20 -25.11
CA ILE A 240 -4.75 13.73 -25.14
C ILE A 240 -6.22 13.29 -24.98
N TYR A 241 -6.99 14.06 -24.20
CA TYR A 241 -8.42 13.88 -23.99
C TYR A 241 -9.22 14.18 -25.28
N GLY A 242 -9.89 13.16 -25.80
CA GLY A 242 -10.71 13.25 -27.03
C GLY A 242 -9.97 12.94 -28.34
N SER A 243 -8.67 12.68 -28.29
CA SER A 243 -7.90 12.25 -29.47
C SER A 243 -8.29 10.83 -29.91
N LYS A 244 -8.09 10.49 -31.19
CA LYS A 244 -8.30 9.12 -31.70
C LYS A 244 -7.49 8.09 -30.90
N GLY A 245 -6.27 8.44 -30.46
CA GLY A 245 -5.42 7.59 -29.63
C GLY A 245 -6.01 7.29 -28.25
N PHE A 246 -6.70 8.25 -27.65
CA PHE A 246 -7.42 8.06 -26.39
C PHE A 246 -8.64 7.15 -26.53
N ILE A 247 -9.34 7.20 -27.66
CA ILE A 247 -10.42 6.23 -27.94
C ILE A 247 -9.84 4.82 -28.17
N PHE A 248 -8.70 4.72 -28.87
CA PHE A 248 -8.01 3.45 -29.08
C PHE A 248 -7.51 2.80 -27.77
N SER A 249 -7.11 3.59 -26.77
CA SER A 249 -6.68 3.01 -25.48
C SER A 249 -7.81 2.31 -24.74
N TYR A 250 -9.05 2.81 -24.84
CA TYR A 250 -10.23 2.11 -24.29
C TYR A 250 -10.51 0.80 -25.02
N ILE A 251 -10.36 0.76 -26.34
CA ILE A 251 -10.52 -0.47 -27.12
C ILE A 251 -9.46 -1.50 -26.73
N ILE A 252 -8.20 -1.06 -26.54
CA ILE A 252 -7.11 -1.95 -26.08
C ILE A 252 -7.39 -2.47 -24.67
N ALA A 253 -7.84 -1.62 -23.74
CA ALA A 253 -8.21 -2.04 -22.39
C ALA A 253 -9.35 -3.07 -22.39
N LEU A 254 -10.37 -2.89 -23.24
CA LEU A 254 -11.45 -3.86 -23.43
C LEU A 254 -10.93 -5.20 -23.97
N LEU A 255 -10.01 -5.16 -24.94
CA LEU A 255 -9.44 -6.37 -25.55
C LEU A 255 -8.61 -7.16 -24.54
N ILE A 256 -7.81 -6.48 -23.70
CA ILE A 256 -7.08 -7.11 -22.59
C ILE A 256 -8.04 -7.73 -21.58
N PHE A 257 -9.14 -7.05 -21.25
CA PHE A 257 -10.15 -7.56 -20.32
C PHE A 257 -10.84 -8.83 -20.87
N VAL A 258 -11.24 -8.84 -22.14
CA VAL A 258 -11.82 -10.02 -22.80
C VAL A 258 -10.81 -11.17 -22.87
N LEU A 259 -9.53 -10.88 -23.17
CA LEU A 259 -8.47 -11.89 -23.17
C LEU A 259 -8.25 -12.49 -21.77
N GLY A 260 -8.31 -11.66 -20.73
CA GLY A 260 -8.25 -12.10 -19.33
C GLY A 260 -9.40 -13.04 -18.97
N ILE A 261 -10.63 -12.71 -19.37
CA ILE A 261 -11.80 -13.57 -19.19
C ILE A 261 -11.64 -14.89 -19.94
N LEU A 262 -11.16 -14.86 -21.19
CA LEU A 262 -10.90 -16.08 -21.97
C LEU A 262 -9.81 -16.96 -21.33
N MET A 263 -8.74 -16.36 -20.80
CA MET A 263 -7.71 -17.10 -20.06
C MET A 263 -8.26 -17.72 -18.78
N LEU A 264 -9.05 -16.97 -18.01
CA LEU A 264 -9.73 -17.49 -16.82
C LEU A 264 -10.65 -18.66 -17.19
N HIS A 265 -11.47 -18.50 -18.23
CA HIS A 265 -12.38 -19.54 -18.70
C HIS A 265 -11.63 -20.78 -19.20
N HIS A 266 -10.52 -20.60 -19.90
CA HIS A 266 -9.65 -21.70 -20.32
C HIS A 266 -9.02 -22.41 -19.11
N ARG A 267 -8.58 -21.68 -18.09
CA ARG A 267 -8.05 -22.26 -16.85
C ARG A 267 -9.11 -23.04 -16.06
N PHE A 268 -10.33 -22.50 -15.94
CA PHE A 268 -11.44 -23.22 -15.30
C PHE A 268 -11.80 -24.50 -16.06
N LYS A 269 -11.83 -24.46 -17.40
CA LYS A 269 -12.06 -25.66 -18.22
C LYS A 269 -10.95 -26.70 -18.07
N SER A 270 -9.69 -26.27 -17.90
CA SER A 270 -8.56 -27.18 -17.64
C SER A 270 -8.55 -27.78 -16.23
N GLN A 271 -9.16 -27.14 -15.23
CA GLN A 271 -9.25 -27.68 -13.85
C GLN A 271 -10.30 -28.81 -13.75
N ALA A 272 -11.42 -28.69 -14.46
CA ALA A 272 -12.42 -29.77 -14.53
C ALA A 272 -11.86 -31.07 -15.17
N ASP A 273 -10.81 -30.96 -16.00
CA ASP A 273 -10.17 -32.12 -16.66
C ASP A 273 -9.01 -32.72 -15.81
N GLN A 274 -8.60 -32.08 -14.71
CA GLN A 274 -7.53 -32.60 -13.85
C GLN A 274 -7.94 -33.89 -13.12
N GLU A 275 -9.18 -33.98 -12.63
CA GLU A 275 -9.72 -35.19 -11.99
C GLU A 275 -9.79 -36.37 -12.98
N GLY A 276 -10.28 -36.12 -14.21
CA GLY A 276 -10.31 -37.11 -15.28
C GLY A 276 -8.92 -37.52 -15.78
N SER A 277 -7.96 -36.59 -15.83
CA SER A 277 -6.59 -36.89 -16.27
C SER A 277 -5.80 -37.74 -15.26
N ARG A 278 -5.95 -37.47 -13.95
CA ARG A 278 -5.36 -38.29 -12.87
C ARG A 278 -5.89 -39.72 -12.92
N TYR A 279 -7.21 -39.85 -13.06
CA TYR A 279 -7.88 -41.14 -13.18
C TYR A 279 -7.42 -41.96 -14.40
N ARG A 280 -7.33 -41.34 -15.59
CA ARG A 280 -6.84 -42.02 -16.81
C ARG A 280 -5.34 -42.36 -16.73
N ARG A 281 -4.54 -41.52 -16.08
CA ARG A 281 -3.11 -41.78 -15.85
C ARG A 281 -2.91 -42.94 -14.86
N ALA A 282 -3.69 -43.03 -13.78
CA ALA A 282 -3.62 -44.12 -12.80
C ALA A 282 -3.75 -45.51 -13.44
N SER A 283 -4.75 -45.69 -14.31
CA SER A 283 -4.98 -46.94 -15.07
C SER A 283 -3.87 -47.25 -16.09
N SER A 284 -3.16 -46.24 -16.60
CA SER A 284 -1.99 -46.46 -17.47
C SER A 284 -0.74 -46.82 -16.66
N VAL A 285 -0.53 -46.16 -15.53
CA VAL A 285 0.62 -46.35 -14.64
C VAL A 285 0.57 -47.72 -13.98
N ILE A 286 -0.59 -48.18 -13.50
CA ILE A 286 -0.74 -49.49 -12.87
C ILE A 286 -0.40 -50.64 -13.82
N ARG A 287 -0.83 -50.57 -15.09
CA ARG A 287 -0.50 -51.57 -16.12
C ARG A 287 1.01 -51.66 -16.37
N LYS A 288 1.69 -50.51 -16.43
CA LYS A 288 3.16 -50.46 -16.55
C LYS A 288 3.86 -51.04 -15.31
N ARG A 289 3.36 -50.73 -14.12
CA ARG A 289 3.92 -51.25 -12.86
C ARG A 289 3.71 -52.76 -12.72
N LEU A 290 2.53 -53.29 -13.05
CA LEU A 290 2.26 -54.73 -13.07
C LEU A 290 3.12 -55.47 -14.12
N ALA A 291 3.36 -54.87 -15.29
CA ALA A 291 4.29 -55.43 -16.27
C ALA A 291 5.73 -55.49 -15.73
N LYS A 292 6.16 -54.47 -14.98
CA LYS A 292 7.44 -54.47 -14.28
C LYS A 292 7.50 -55.55 -13.20
N THR A 293 6.43 -55.74 -12.43
CA THR A 293 6.32 -56.83 -11.44
C THR A 293 6.47 -58.20 -12.11
N ARG A 294 5.80 -58.43 -13.25
CA ARG A 294 5.96 -59.67 -14.04
C ARG A 294 7.41 -59.86 -14.53
N SER A 295 8.10 -58.78 -14.89
CA SER A 295 9.51 -58.87 -15.30
C SER A 295 10.45 -59.25 -14.15
N HIS A 296 10.19 -58.78 -12.92
CA HIS A 296 10.94 -59.20 -11.73
C HIS A 296 10.65 -60.67 -11.37
N LEU A 297 9.39 -61.11 -11.56
CA LEU A 297 9.01 -62.51 -11.36
C LEU A 297 9.71 -63.45 -12.35
N ALA A 298 9.84 -63.06 -13.61
CA ALA A 298 10.57 -63.82 -14.64
C ALA A 298 12.08 -63.93 -14.34
N LYS A 299 12.64 -63.00 -13.55
CA LYS A 299 14.04 -63.00 -13.10
C LYS A 299 14.27 -63.71 -11.77
N GLN A 300 13.23 -64.34 -11.19
CA GLN A 300 13.27 -64.96 -9.85
C GLN A 300 13.57 -63.97 -8.71
N GLU A 301 13.37 -62.68 -8.92
CA GLU A 301 13.56 -61.62 -7.91
C GLU A 301 12.29 -61.43 -7.07
N HIS A 302 11.94 -62.43 -6.26
CA HIS A 302 10.64 -62.50 -5.57
C HIS A 302 10.39 -61.34 -4.58
N GLU A 303 11.40 -60.91 -3.82
CA GLU A 303 11.28 -59.80 -2.88
C GLU A 303 11.00 -58.47 -3.58
N LEU A 304 11.76 -58.18 -4.66
CA LEU A 304 11.57 -56.98 -5.47
C LEU A 304 10.24 -57.00 -6.23
N ALA A 305 9.77 -58.19 -6.64
CA ALA A 305 8.46 -58.36 -7.25
C ALA A 305 7.35 -57.99 -6.24
N LEU A 306 7.38 -58.51 -5.02
CA LEU A 306 6.41 -58.18 -3.98
C LEU A 306 6.43 -56.68 -3.61
N GLU A 307 7.61 -56.08 -3.49
CA GLU A 307 7.77 -54.65 -3.21
C GLU A 307 7.19 -53.78 -4.34
N SER A 308 7.45 -54.16 -5.59
CA SER A 308 6.90 -53.47 -6.75
C SER A 308 5.37 -53.61 -6.83
N LEU A 309 4.84 -54.78 -6.46
CA LEU A 309 3.41 -55.08 -6.50
C LEU A 309 2.64 -54.24 -5.47
N ILE A 310 3.10 -54.19 -4.23
CA ILE A 310 2.44 -53.41 -3.18
C ILE A 310 2.50 -51.91 -3.48
N LYS A 311 3.64 -51.39 -3.96
CA LYS A 311 3.78 -49.99 -4.43
C LYS A 311 2.86 -49.68 -5.62
N ALA A 312 2.58 -50.67 -6.46
CA ALA A 312 1.66 -50.52 -7.57
C ALA A 312 0.21 -50.38 -7.09
N ILE A 313 -0.23 -51.26 -6.18
CA ILE A 313 -1.61 -51.25 -5.63
C ILE A 313 -1.87 -49.97 -4.84
N TRP A 314 -0.99 -49.59 -3.90
CA TRP A 314 -1.16 -48.38 -3.10
C TRP A 314 -1.15 -47.10 -3.95
N GLY A 315 -0.24 -47.02 -4.93
CA GLY A 315 -0.20 -45.89 -5.86
C GLY A 315 -1.46 -45.79 -6.71
N TYR A 316 -1.99 -46.93 -7.17
CA TYR A 316 -3.26 -46.96 -7.90
C TYR A 316 -4.42 -46.47 -7.02
N LEU A 317 -4.56 -46.99 -5.80
CA LEU A 317 -5.65 -46.61 -4.88
C LEU A 317 -5.57 -45.13 -4.50
N GLY A 318 -4.38 -44.60 -4.22
CA GLY A 318 -4.19 -43.17 -3.91
C GLY A 318 -4.57 -42.26 -5.08
N ASP A 319 -4.12 -42.59 -6.30
CA ASP A 319 -4.46 -41.82 -7.49
C ASP A 319 -5.95 -41.93 -7.86
N LYS A 320 -6.58 -43.09 -7.59
CA LYS A 320 -7.98 -43.40 -7.92
C LYS A 320 -8.98 -42.77 -6.96
N LEU A 321 -8.66 -42.81 -5.66
CA LEU A 321 -9.47 -42.27 -4.58
C LEU A 321 -9.19 -40.78 -4.33
N ASN A 322 -8.27 -40.18 -5.11
CA ASN A 322 -7.79 -38.80 -4.96
C ASN A 322 -7.34 -38.48 -3.52
N MET A 323 -6.67 -39.45 -2.90
CA MET A 323 -6.17 -39.32 -1.53
C MET A 323 -4.76 -38.75 -1.53
N ASP A 324 -4.51 -37.86 -0.58
CA ASP A 324 -3.14 -37.49 -0.22
C ASP A 324 -2.45 -38.71 0.42
N GLN A 325 -1.13 -38.82 0.24
CA GLN A 325 -0.32 -39.93 0.77
C GLN A 325 -0.42 -40.05 2.30
N THR A 326 -0.82 -38.96 2.97
CA THR A 326 -1.03 -38.89 4.43
C THR A 326 -2.29 -39.61 4.90
N MET A 327 -3.29 -39.75 4.04
CA MET A 327 -4.58 -40.39 4.36
C MET A 327 -4.66 -41.84 3.86
N LEU A 328 -3.59 -42.34 3.23
CA LEU A 328 -3.57 -43.62 2.57
C LEU A 328 -3.33 -44.76 3.58
N ASN A 329 -4.40 -45.16 4.29
CA ASN A 329 -4.42 -46.29 5.22
C ASN A 329 -5.59 -47.24 4.89
N ARG A 330 -5.58 -48.45 5.50
CA ARG A 330 -6.57 -49.50 5.20
C ARG A 330 -8.01 -49.09 5.56
N GLU A 331 -8.19 -48.43 6.69
CA GLU A 331 -9.50 -47.98 7.18
C GLU A 331 -10.12 -46.93 6.25
N ASN A 332 -9.33 -45.92 5.86
CA ASN A 332 -9.75 -44.86 4.95
C ASN A 332 -10.02 -45.38 3.54
N ILE A 333 -9.24 -46.36 3.07
CA ILE A 333 -9.50 -47.02 1.78
C ILE A 333 -10.84 -47.76 1.83
N ARG A 334 -11.10 -48.52 2.89
CA ARG A 334 -12.39 -49.21 3.05
C ARG A 334 -13.54 -48.21 3.05
N GLU A 335 -13.48 -47.18 3.89
CA GLU A 335 -14.54 -46.16 4.02
C GLU A 335 -14.83 -45.48 2.67
N MET A 336 -13.79 -45.15 1.90
CA MET A 336 -13.95 -44.49 0.61
C MET A 336 -14.42 -45.42 -0.52
N LEU A 337 -14.10 -46.72 -0.45
CA LEU A 337 -14.65 -47.71 -1.39
C LEU A 337 -16.13 -48.00 -1.06
N GLU A 338 -16.50 -48.06 0.22
CA GLU A 338 -17.89 -48.18 0.68
C GLU A 338 -18.72 -46.96 0.26
N GLY A 339 -18.19 -45.74 0.45
CA GLY A 339 -18.83 -44.50 0.02
C GLY A 339 -19.04 -44.37 -1.49
N LYS A 340 -18.42 -45.26 -2.28
CA LYS A 340 -18.54 -45.34 -3.75
C LYS A 340 -19.39 -46.54 -4.20
N ASN A 341 -20.19 -47.15 -3.31
CA ASN A 341 -21.08 -48.28 -3.59
C ASN A 341 -20.37 -49.51 -4.19
N MET A 342 -19.11 -49.76 -3.82
CA MET A 342 -18.43 -50.99 -4.22
C MET A 342 -19.02 -52.23 -3.53
N SER A 343 -18.97 -53.38 -4.20
CA SER A 343 -19.48 -54.62 -3.59
C SER A 343 -18.63 -55.01 -2.37
N PRO A 344 -19.25 -55.40 -1.25
CA PRO A 344 -18.53 -55.83 -0.05
C PRO A 344 -17.54 -56.98 -0.30
N GLU A 345 -17.86 -57.85 -1.25
CA GLU A 345 -16.99 -58.94 -1.71
C GLU A 345 -15.67 -58.41 -2.32
N THR A 346 -15.72 -57.34 -3.13
CA THR A 346 -14.50 -56.79 -3.76
C THR A 346 -13.59 -56.12 -2.74
N ILE A 347 -14.16 -55.50 -1.70
CA ILE A 347 -13.41 -54.87 -0.61
C ILE A 347 -12.70 -55.94 0.22
N LEU A 348 -13.40 -57.03 0.56
CA LEU A 348 -12.82 -58.16 1.29
C LEU A 348 -11.70 -58.86 0.49
N ASP A 349 -11.92 -59.08 -0.81
CA ASP A 349 -10.90 -59.67 -1.69
C ASP A 349 -9.63 -58.79 -1.76
N LEU A 350 -9.77 -57.46 -1.76
CA LEU A 350 -8.66 -56.52 -1.76
C LEU A 350 -7.87 -56.55 -0.45
N GLU A 351 -8.57 -56.60 0.69
CA GLU A 351 -7.94 -56.70 2.02
C GLU A 351 -7.16 -58.01 2.15
N GLN A 352 -7.75 -59.14 1.77
CA GLN A 352 -7.09 -60.44 1.78
C GLN A 352 -5.87 -60.47 0.85
N LEU A 353 -5.92 -59.82 -0.31
CA LEU A 353 -4.77 -59.72 -1.21
C LEU A 353 -3.63 -58.91 -0.56
N LEU A 354 -3.94 -57.78 0.08
CA LEU A 354 -2.94 -56.96 0.78
C LEU A 354 -2.31 -57.74 1.94
N ASP A 355 -3.11 -58.46 2.73
CA ASP A 355 -2.63 -59.31 3.82
C ASP A 355 -1.70 -60.41 3.33
N ASN A 356 -2.05 -61.07 2.23
CA ASN A 356 -1.21 -62.11 1.64
C ASN A 356 0.12 -61.54 1.13
N ILE A 357 0.13 -60.36 0.51
CA ILE A 357 1.35 -59.72 0.02
C ILE A 357 2.23 -59.26 1.18
N GLU A 358 1.65 -58.68 2.23
CA GLU A 358 2.40 -58.24 3.42
C GLU A 358 2.96 -59.44 4.18
N PHE A 359 2.17 -60.50 4.38
CA PHE A 359 2.62 -61.75 5.00
C PHE A 359 3.82 -62.35 4.27
N LEU A 360 3.76 -62.45 2.94
CA LEU A 360 4.87 -62.98 2.13
C LEU A 360 6.11 -62.08 2.13
N ARG A 361 5.95 -60.77 2.32
CA ARG A 361 7.08 -59.84 2.46
C ARG A 361 7.79 -59.98 3.81
N TYR A 362 7.05 -60.21 4.89
CA TYR A 362 7.61 -60.28 6.25
C TYR A 362 8.04 -61.70 6.66
N ALA A 363 7.49 -62.75 6.05
CA ALA A 363 7.84 -64.15 6.32
C ALA A 363 8.16 -64.93 5.02
N PRO A 364 9.24 -64.58 4.29
CA PRO A 364 9.66 -65.28 3.09
C PRO A 364 10.23 -66.65 3.46
N GLY A 365 9.39 -67.70 3.44
CA GLY A 365 9.86 -69.07 3.68
C GLY A 365 8.80 -70.09 4.11
N GLN A 366 7.59 -69.65 4.51
CA GLN A 366 6.53 -70.57 4.97
C GLN A 366 5.50 -70.97 3.91
N SER A 367 5.56 -70.42 2.69
CA SER A 367 4.54 -70.67 1.66
C SER A 367 5.16 -70.95 0.30
N VAL A 368 4.75 -72.04 -0.33
CA VAL A 368 4.84 -72.22 -1.79
C VAL A 368 3.80 -71.30 -2.42
N ALA A 369 4.05 -69.98 -2.30
CA ALA A 369 3.14 -68.99 -2.82
C ALA A 369 3.33 -68.91 -4.33
N ASP A 370 2.25 -69.17 -5.06
CA ASP A 370 2.23 -68.93 -6.50
C ASP A 370 2.15 -67.40 -6.73
N TYR A 371 3.33 -66.78 -6.84
CA TYR A 371 3.47 -65.35 -7.08
C TYR A 371 2.77 -64.89 -8.38
N ASP A 372 2.61 -65.77 -9.37
CA ASP A 372 1.91 -65.45 -10.62
C ASP A 372 0.39 -65.37 -10.37
N THR A 373 -0.15 -66.23 -9.51
CA THR A 373 -1.56 -66.12 -9.09
C THR A 373 -1.84 -64.83 -8.32
N LEU A 374 -0.90 -64.32 -7.53
CA LEU A 374 -1.06 -63.05 -6.80
C LEU A 374 -1.09 -61.85 -7.74
N VAL A 375 -0.21 -61.82 -8.74
CA VAL A 375 -0.19 -60.75 -9.76
C VAL A 375 -1.46 -60.81 -10.62
N THR A 376 -1.94 -62.02 -10.93
CA THR A 376 -3.18 -62.21 -11.70
C THR A 376 -4.41 -61.78 -10.88
N LYS A 377 -4.52 -62.19 -9.61
CA LYS A 377 -5.56 -61.72 -8.68
C LYS A 377 -5.55 -60.20 -8.52
N ALA A 378 -4.38 -59.59 -8.40
CA ALA A 378 -4.25 -58.13 -8.34
C ALA A 378 -4.78 -57.46 -9.62
N SER A 379 -4.42 -57.99 -10.79
CA SER A 379 -4.90 -57.50 -12.08
C SER A 379 -6.42 -57.61 -12.21
N ASP A 380 -7.00 -58.74 -11.80
CA ASP A 380 -8.44 -58.99 -11.85
C ASP A 380 -9.22 -58.07 -10.92
N LEU A 381 -8.72 -57.84 -9.70
CA LEU A 381 -9.32 -56.91 -8.75
C LEU A 381 -9.27 -55.47 -9.27
N ILE A 382 -8.14 -55.04 -9.85
CA ILE A 382 -8.03 -53.72 -10.48
C ILE A 382 -9.06 -53.59 -11.62
N MET A 383 -9.26 -54.63 -12.44
CA MET A 383 -10.29 -54.61 -13.49
C MET A 383 -11.71 -54.55 -12.93
N LYS A 384 -12.01 -55.29 -11.86
CA LYS A 384 -13.31 -55.23 -11.16
C LYS A 384 -13.58 -53.83 -10.61
N ILE A 385 -12.58 -53.22 -9.96
CA ILE A 385 -12.65 -51.84 -9.46
C ILE A 385 -12.86 -50.87 -10.62
N GLU A 386 -12.11 -51.00 -11.72
CA GLU A 386 -12.29 -50.13 -12.91
C GLU A 386 -13.67 -50.23 -13.54
N LYS A 387 -14.24 -51.44 -13.60
CA LYS A 387 -15.57 -51.67 -14.16
C LYS A 387 -16.66 -51.03 -13.29
N SER A 388 -16.57 -51.19 -11.97
CA SER A 388 -17.51 -50.60 -11.01
C SER A 388 -17.50 -49.07 -11.04
N TYR A 389 -16.32 -48.47 -11.20
CA TYR A 389 -16.15 -47.02 -11.30
C TYR A 389 -16.58 -46.43 -12.65
N ARG A 390 -16.73 -47.24 -13.71
CA ARG A 390 -17.20 -46.78 -15.01
C ARG A 390 -18.72 -46.86 -15.16
N SER A 391 -19.38 -47.65 -14.32
CA SER A 391 -20.83 -47.82 -14.28
C SER A 391 -21.55 -46.93 -13.27
N SER A 392 -20.81 -46.27 -12.36
CA SER A 392 -21.30 -45.17 -11.51
C SER A 392 -20.96 -43.83 -12.14
#